data_AF-A0A9W9IAS4-F1
#
_entry.id   AF-A0A9W9IAS4-F1
#
_cell.length_a   1.000
_cell.length_b   1.000
_cell.length_c   1.000
_cell.angle_alpha   90.00
_cell.angle_beta   90.00
_cell.angle_gamma   90.00
#
_symmetry.space_group_name_H-M   'P 1'
#
loop_
_entity.id
_entity.type
_entity.pdbx_description
1 polymer ?
#
loop_
_entity_poly.entity_id
_entity_poly.type
_entity_poly.pdbx_seq_one_letter_code
_entity_poly.pdbx_strand_id
1 'polypeptide(L)'
;MGWFWGDSKKDPVKELDPGLRDYLKQEAPDKYVPAPDLKQPAPASKTPGAQETESSQPAVPAASLYQDGRYADLWKTYKPPGAVDENTGVRGAERVVEKFKERGATVQNAAMENCALEMEALTYCFQTGNWRKQIEARLTMCSKENSAWSRCFTTQSKFLQALGYAASFNFDAEREERIQMHADKLYHQMLDFERKVKEAKEAGVEPPPIMSLFQPSKAPRALATDQQGQPSLEIPGGEAIPAGFKPSKPLRQLTPHERELEIRAHNAQLEQQKLYVDEASPFMKTQGDAREKRREKAVSWFGETIGKWVS
;
A
#
# COMPACT_ATOMS: atom_id res chain seq x y z
N MET A 1 -8.05 -6.29 -18.09
CA MET A 1 -6.82 -6.00 -18.85
C MET A 1 -6.92 -6.66 -20.22
N GLY A 2 -7.53 -5.97 -21.18
CA GLY A 2 -7.65 -6.43 -22.57
C GLY A 2 -6.29 -6.35 -23.25
N TRP A 3 -5.77 -7.53 -23.59
CA TRP A 3 -4.50 -7.76 -24.26
C TRP A 3 -4.49 -7.08 -25.64
N PHE A 4 -3.40 -6.37 -25.94
CA PHE A 4 -3.13 -5.57 -27.15
C PHE A 4 -3.01 -6.38 -28.47
N TRP A 5 -3.92 -7.32 -28.72
CA TRP A 5 -3.99 -8.07 -29.98
C TRP A 5 -5.41 -8.05 -30.53
N GLY A 6 -5.91 -6.83 -30.78
CA GLY A 6 -7.19 -6.58 -31.42
C GLY A 6 -6.98 -5.96 -32.80
N ASP A 7 -7.21 -6.78 -33.82
CA ASP A 7 -7.61 -6.49 -35.19
C ASP A 7 -7.31 -5.07 -35.75
N SER A 8 -6.25 -4.95 -36.54
CA SER A 8 -6.07 -3.81 -37.45
C SER A 8 -5.49 -4.26 -38.78
N LYS A 9 -6.28 -4.18 -39.85
CA LYS A 9 -5.96 -4.43 -41.26
C LYS A 9 -4.88 -3.49 -41.86
N LYS A 10 -3.94 -2.99 -41.06
CA LYS A 10 -2.81 -2.16 -41.52
C LYS A 10 -1.55 -2.66 -40.83
N ASP A 11 -0.62 -3.20 -41.61
CA ASP A 11 0.68 -3.66 -41.11
C ASP A 11 1.47 -2.48 -40.53
N PRO A 12 1.67 -2.40 -39.21
CA PRO A 12 2.42 -1.31 -38.56
C PRO A 12 3.91 -1.35 -38.96
N VAL A 13 4.38 -2.46 -39.52
CA VAL A 13 5.76 -2.67 -40.01
C VAL A 13 6.12 -1.76 -41.19
N LYS A 14 5.11 -1.20 -41.88
CA LYS A 14 5.31 -0.30 -43.03
C LYS A 14 5.66 1.15 -42.64
N GLU A 15 5.60 1.50 -41.36
CA GLU A 15 5.96 2.84 -40.86
C GLU A 15 7.32 2.88 -40.14
N LEU A 16 7.99 1.74 -39.95
CA LEU A 16 9.31 1.70 -39.30
C LEU A 16 10.46 2.16 -40.22
N ASP A 17 11.54 2.65 -39.63
CA ASP A 17 12.79 2.99 -40.31
C ASP A 17 13.38 1.76 -41.04
N PRO A 18 13.96 1.87 -42.25
CA PRO A 18 14.37 0.71 -43.06
C PRO A 18 15.33 -0.24 -42.33
N GLY A 19 16.27 0.31 -41.54
CA GLY A 19 17.21 -0.49 -40.74
C GLY A 19 16.54 -1.33 -39.66
N LEU A 20 15.47 -0.83 -39.03
CA LEU A 20 14.71 -1.62 -38.04
C LEU A 20 13.87 -2.71 -38.71
N ARG A 21 13.40 -2.49 -39.93
CA ARG A 21 12.66 -3.53 -40.68
C ARG A 21 13.56 -4.71 -41.00
N ASP A 22 14.80 -4.44 -41.40
CA ASP A 22 15.73 -5.50 -41.77
C ASP A 22 16.18 -6.28 -40.53
N TYR A 23 16.41 -5.59 -39.40
CA TYR A 23 16.66 -6.26 -38.12
C TYR A 23 15.49 -7.14 -37.67
N LEU A 24 14.26 -6.63 -37.74
CA LEU A 24 13.07 -7.40 -37.37
C LEU A 24 12.81 -8.59 -38.31
N LYS A 25 13.13 -8.49 -39.60
CA LYS A 25 13.08 -9.64 -40.51
C LYS A 25 14.15 -10.67 -40.20
N GLN A 26 15.32 -10.22 -39.75
CA GLN A 26 16.45 -11.08 -39.46
C GLN A 26 16.30 -11.82 -38.12
N GLU A 27 15.63 -11.19 -37.14
CA GLU A 27 15.33 -11.80 -35.84
C GLU A 27 13.92 -12.39 -35.71
N ALA A 28 13.06 -12.23 -36.73
CA ALA A 28 11.75 -12.88 -36.72
C ALA A 28 11.95 -14.40 -36.73
N PRO A 29 11.37 -15.14 -35.76
CA PRO A 29 11.49 -16.58 -35.72
C PRO A 29 10.81 -17.20 -36.96
N ASP A 30 11.39 -18.29 -37.47
CA ASP A 30 10.79 -19.06 -38.56
C ASP A 30 9.34 -19.43 -38.22
N LYS A 31 8.43 -19.19 -39.17
CA LYS A 31 7.00 -19.43 -38.98
C LYS A 31 6.77 -20.86 -38.50
N TYR A 32 6.19 -20.98 -37.31
CA TYR A 32 5.79 -22.25 -36.74
C TYR A 32 4.86 -22.99 -37.70
N VAL A 33 5.34 -24.11 -38.25
CA VAL A 33 4.51 -25.05 -39.00
C VAL A 33 4.00 -26.07 -37.99
N PRO A 34 2.70 -26.08 -37.65
CA PRO A 34 2.15 -27.11 -36.78
C PRO A 34 2.35 -28.48 -37.45
N ALA A 35 2.85 -29.45 -36.68
CA ALA A 35 3.00 -30.82 -37.12
C ALA A 35 1.64 -31.40 -37.56
N PRO A 36 1.58 -32.26 -38.59
CA PRO A 36 0.33 -32.84 -39.05
C PRO A 36 -0.30 -33.72 -37.95
N ASP A 37 -1.62 -33.55 -37.78
CA ASP A 37 -2.49 -34.30 -36.88
C ASP A 37 -2.24 -35.81 -36.97
N LEU A 38 -1.63 -36.38 -35.93
CA LEU A 38 -1.58 -37.82 -35.76
C LEU A 38 -2.96 -38.29 -35.30
N LYS A 39 -3.73 -38.81 -36.25
CA LYS A 39 -4.97 -39.53 -36.01
C LYS A 39 -4.78 -40.57 -34.90
N GLN A 40 -5.59 -40.40 -33.87
CA GLN A 40 -5.86 -41.35 -32.79
C GLN A 40 -6.25 -42.73 -33.36
N PRO A 41 -5.57 -43.84 -32.98
CA PRO A 41 -6.11 -45.18 -33.20
C PRO A 41 -6.94 -45.63 -32.00
N ALA A 42 -8.18 -46.02 -32.28
CA ALA A 42 -9.05 -46.80 -31.40
C ALA A 42 -8.62 -48.29 -31.39
N PRO A 43 -9.10 -49.12 -30.45
CA PRO A 43 -8.34 -50.21 -29.85
C PRO A 43 -8.41 -51.52 -30.65
N ALA A 44 -7.29 -52.26 -30.67
CA ALA A 44 -7.24 -53.65 -31.10
C ALA A 44 -6.71 -54.54 -29.97
N SER A 45 -7.48 -55.60 -29.74
CA SER A 45 -7.41 -56.61 -28.68
C SER A 45 -6.11 -57.44 -28.64
N LYS A 46 -5.69 -57.77 -27.39
CA LYS A 46 -5.14 -59.03 -26.83
C LYS A 46 -4.20 -59.86 -27.74
N THR A 47 -3.01 -60.29 -27.31
CA THR A 47 -2.74 -61.29 -26.24
C THR A 47 -1.20 -61.37 -25.96
N PRO A 48 -0.65 -62.21 -25.05
CA PRO A 48 0.07 -61.75 -23.86
C PRO A 48 1.59 -62.09 -23.85
N GLY A 49 2.35 -61.30 -23.10
CA GLY A 49 3.71 -61.66 -22.66
C GLY A 49 3.93 -61.06 -21.28
N ALA A 50 3.89 -61.93 -20.26
CA ALA A 50 3.99 -61.58 -18.86
C ALA A 50 5.46 -61.53 -18.39
N GLN A 51 5.77 -60.49 -17.62
CA GLN A 51 6.60 -60.49 -16.39
C GLN A 51 6.47 -59.06 -15.82
N GLU A 52 5.59 -58.81 -14.85
CA GLU A 52 5.88 -58.83 -13.39
C GLU A 52 7.20 -58.09 -13.06
N THR A 53 7.27 -57.01 -12.27
CA THR A 53 6.38 -56.42 -11.25
C THR A 53 6.97 -55.06 -10.83
N GLU A 54 6.13 -54.22 -10.22
CA GLU A 54 6.42 -53.19 -9.19
C GLU A 54 6.10 -51.72 -9.52
N SER A 55 5.31 -51.15 -8.59
CA SER A 55 4.94 -49.75 -8.38
C SER A 55 3.87 -49.13 -9.30
N SER A 56 2.61 -49.29 -8.90
CA SER A 56 1.49 -48.45 -9.34
C SER A 56 1.55 -47.05 -8.69
N GLN A 57 2.71 -46.41 -8.68
CA GLN A 57 2.85 -45.00 -8.33
C GLN A 57 3.42 -44.28 -9.54
N PRO A 58 2.78 -43.20 -10.02
CA PRO A 58 3.30 -42.45 -11.14
C PRO A 58 4.69 -41.92 -10.76
N ALA A 59 5.71 -42.31 -11.52
CA ALA A 59 7.12 -41.93 -11.29
C ALA A 59 7.36 -40.42 -11.41
N VAL A 60 6.38 -39.69 -11.96
CA VAL A 60 6.38 -38.25 -12.20
C VAL A 60 5.01 -37.66 -11.86
N PRO A 61 4.92 -36.37 -11.50
CA PRO A 61 3.64 -35.74 -11.21
C PRO A 61 2.72 -35.68 -12.43
N ALA A 62 1.41 -35.59 -12.20
CA ALA A 62 0.42 -35.40 -13.27
C ALA A 62 0.64 -34.10 -14.08
N ALA A 63 1.30 -33.11 -13.48
CA ALA A 63 1.71 -31.87 -14.16
C ALA A 63 2.89 -32.04 -15.12
N SER A 64 3.53 -33.22 -15.17
CA SER A 64 4.60 -33.51 -16.11
C SER A 64 4.05 -33.81 -17.50
N LEU A 65 4.69 -33.23 -18.52
CA LEU A 65 4.32 -33.42 -19.93
C LEU A 65 4.60 -34.86 -20.41
N TYR A 66 5.58 -35.53 -19.80
CA TYR A 66 6.00 -36.89 -20.16
C TYR A 66 5.82 -37.82 -18.96
N GLN A 67 4.82 -38.69 -19.04
CA GLN A 67 4.48 -39.65 -17.99
C GLN A 67 5.40 -40.88 -17.97
N ASP A 68 6.22 -41.05 -19.01
CA ASP A 68 7.13 -42.21 -19.18
C ASP A 68 8.31 -42.25 -18.19
N GLY A 69 8.38 -41.34 -17.23
CA GLY A 69 9.44 -41.30 -16.21
C GLY A 69 10.80 -40.81 -16.69
N ARG A 70 10.98 -40.47 -17.97
CA ARG A 70 12.25 -39.98 -18.56
C ARG A 70 12.86 -38.77 -17.85
N TYR A 71 12.03 -37.93 -17.25
CA TYR A 71 12.44 -36.74 -16.51
C TYR A 71 12.20 -36.88 -15.00
N ALA A 72 12.00 -38.09 -14.48
CA ALA A 72 11.75 -38.34 -13.06
C ALA A 72 12.83 -37.72 -12.17
N ASP A 73 14.09 -37.74 -12.59
CA ASP A 73 15.20 -37.16 -11.84
C ASP A 73 15.10 -35.64 -11.69
N LEU A 74 14.57 -34.94 -12.70
CA LEU A 74 14.31 -33.51 -12.61
C LEU A 74 13.15 -33.24 -11.62
N TRP A 75 12.10 -34.06 -11.66
CA TRP A 75 10.95 -33.93 -10.77
C TRP A 75 11.25 -34.29 -9.31
N LYS A 76 12.24 -35.15 -9.03
CA LYS A 76 12.66 -35.50 -7.66
C LYS A 76 13.13 -34.30 -6.84
N THR A 77 13.78 -33.33 -7.50
CA THR A 77 14.33 -32.12 -6.84
C THR A 77 13.52 -30.87 -7.16
N TYR A 78 12.64 -30.91 -8.16
CA TYR A 78 11.80 -29.80 -8.53
C TYR A 78 10.76 -29.48 -7.45
N LYS A 79 10.75 -28.23 -7.02
CA LYS A 79 9.68 -27.68 -6.18
C LYS A 79 8.90 -26.68 -7.02
N PRO A 80 7.59 -26.89 -7.26
CA PRO A 80 6.80 -25.90 -7.98
C PRO A 80 6.80 -24.59 -7.19
N PRO A 81 6.82 -23.43 -7.87
CA PRO A 81 6.97 -22.12 -7.23
C PRO A 81 5.91 -21.90 -6.12
N GLY A 82 4.66 -22.30 -6.34
CA GLY A 82 3.59 -22.20 -5.33
C GLY A 82 3.87 -22.96 -4.03
N ALA A 83 4.59 -24.09 -4.06
CA ALA A 83 4.96 -24.85 -2.85
C ALA A 83 6.20 -24.27 -2.15
N VAL A 84 7.01 -23.47 -2.85
CA VAL A 84 8.15 -22.72 -2.27
C VAL A 84 7.64 -21.43 -1.62
N ASP A 85 6.60 -20.82 -2.18
CA ASP A 85 5.96 -19.60 -1.69
C ASP A 85 5.28 -19.75 -0.33
N GLU A 86 4.75 -20.93 -0.01
CA GLU A 86 4.17 -21.23 1.31
C GLU A 86 5.24 -21.63 2.34
N ASN A 87 6.30 -22.33 1.92
CA ASN A 87 7.29 -22.91 2.84
C ASN A 87 8.50 -22.01 3.14
N THR A 88 8.71 -20.92 2.40
CA THR A 88 9.81 -19.98 2.67
C THR A 88 9.29 -18.80 3.49
N GLY A 89 9.42 -18.87 4.82
CA GLY A 89 9.02 -17.80 5.75
C GLY A 89 9.66 -16.41 5.46
N VAL A 90 10.67 -16.34 4.59
CA VAL A 90 11.26 -15.09 4.07
C VAL A 90 10.27 -14.35 3.16
N ARG A 91 9.56 -15.05 2.25
CA ARG A 91 8.55 -14.44 1.37
C ARG A 91 7.29 -14.00 2.12
N GLY A 92 6.96 -14.69 3.22
CA GLY A 92 5.86 -14.29 4.11
C GLY A 92 6.12 -12.94 4.79
N ALA A 93 7.32 -12.76 5.36
CA ALA A 93 7.72 -11.48 5.96
C ALA A 93 7.80 -10.34 4.92
N GLU A 94 8.35 -10.62 3.74
CA GLU A 94 8.39 -9.67 2.63
C GLU A 94 6.99 -9.23 2.20
N ARG A 95 6.04 -10.17 2.11
CA ARG A 95 4.62 -9.88 1.81
C ARG A 95 3.98 -8.98 2.85
N VAL A 96 4.20 -9.20 4.15
CA VAL A 96 3.65 -8.34 5.21
C VAL A 96 4.22 -6.93 5.12
N VAL A 97 5.51 -6.79 4.83
CA VAL A 97 6.17 -5.49 4.63
C VAL A 97 5.65 -4.79 3.37
N GLU A 98 5.51 -5.52 2.26
CA GLU A 98 4.98 -4.98 1.01
C GLU A 98 3.53 -4.51 1.19
N LYS A 99 2.68 -5.33 1.80
CA LYS A 99 1.30 -4.96 2.14
C LYS A 99 1.24 -3.73 3.04
N PHE A 100 2.14 -3.62 4.02
CA PHE A 100 2.22 -2.44 4.87
C PHE A 100 2.61 -1.17 4.09
N LYS A 101 3.54 -1.28 3.12
CA LYS A 101 3.93 -0.17 2.24
C LYS A 101 2.82 0.23 1.27
N GLU A 102 2.15 -0.75 0.65
CA GLU A 102 1.01 -0.54 -0.24
C GLU A 102 -0.12 0.22 0.46
N ARG A 103 -0.40 -0.09 1.74
CA ARG A 103 -1.36 0.66 2.56
C ARG A 103 -0.96 2.12 2.75
N GLY A 104 0.31 2.37 3.06
CA GLY A 104 0.82 3.73 3.17
C GLY A 104 0.60 4.51 1.87
N ALA A 105 0.90 3.88 0.73
CA ALA A 105 0.71 4.49 -0.59
C ALA A 105 -0.77 4.74 -0.93
N THR A 106 -1.68 3.80 -0.64
CA THR A 106 -3.13 3.97 -0.91
C THR A 106 -3.73 5.10 -0.06
N VAL A 107 -3.34 5.25 1.21
CA VAL A 107 -3.74 6.40 2.03
C VAL A 107 -3.28 7.72 1.40
N GLN A 108 -2.03 7.80 0.93
CA GLN A 108 -1.55 9.03 0.29
C GLN A 108 -2.24 9.30 -1.04
N ASN A 109 -2.51 8.26 -1.83
CA ASN A 109 -3.24 8.40 -3.10
C ASN A 109 -4.67 8.93 -2.87
N ALA A 110 -5.41 8.34 -1.93
CA ALA A 110 -6.74 8.82 -1.56
C ALA A 110 -6.71 10.26 -1.00
N ALA A 111 -5.67 10.63 -0.26
CA ALA A 111 -5.48 12.01 0.20
C ALA A 111 -5.22 12.98 -0.97
N MET A 112 -4.46 12.56 -1.99
CA MET A 112 -4.24 13.37 -3.20
C MET A 112 -5.55 13.55 -3.99
N GLU A 113 -6.38 12.51 -4.07
CA GLU A 113 -7.69 12.59 -4.73
C GLU A 113 -8.62 13.59 -4.03
N ASN A 114 -8.68 13.56 -2.70
CA ASN A 114 -9.46 14.53 -1.93
C ASN A 114 -8.91 15.96 -2.08
N CYS A 115 -7.59 16.11 -2.24
CA CYS A 115 -6.91 17.40 -2.39
C CYS A 115 -6.61 17.78 -3.84
N ALA A 116 -7.31 17.18 -4.82
CA ALA A 116 -7.00 17.35 -6.24
C ALA A 116 -7.07 18.81 -6.68
N LEU A 117 -8.00 19.60 -6.14
CA LEU A 117 -8.13 21.04 -6.46
C LEU A 117 -6.94 21.87 -5.96
N GLU A 118 -6.43 21.58 -4.76
CA GLU A 118 -5.26 22.27 -4.22
C GLU A 118 -3.99 21.85 -4.99
N MET A 119 -3.92 20.58 -5.41
CA MET A 119 -2.85 20.08 -6.26
C MET A 119 -2.87 20.75 -7.65
N GLU A 120 -4.05 20.91 -8.25
CA GLU A 120 -4.24 21.66 -9.50
C GLU A 120 -3.78 23.11 -9.34
N ALA A 121 -4.22 23.79 -8.27
CA ALA A 121 -3.83 25.17 -7.98
C ALA A 121 -2.30 25.32 -7.84
N LEU A 122 -1.63 24.39 -7.16
CA LEU A 122 -0.17 24.37 -7.06
C LEU A 122 0.50 24.13 -8.41
N THR A 123 0.00 23.16 -9.19
CA THR A 123 0.56 22.78 -10.49
C THR A 123 0.49 23.94 -11.50
N TYR A 124 -0.63 24.65 -11.51
CA TYR A 124 -0.86 25.77 -12.43
C TYR A 124 -0.54 27.14 -11.83
N CYS A 125 0.05 27.20 -10.62
CA CYS A 125 0.32 28.46 -9.93
C CYS A 125 1.10 29.48 -10.77
N PHE A 126 2.11 29.05 -11.53
CA PHE A 126 2.88 29.95 -12.41
C PHE A 126 2.14 30.40 -13.68
N GLN A 127 1.05 29.71 -14.04
CA GLN A 127 0.29 29.94 -15.26
C GLN A 127 -1.00 30.73 -15.00
N THR A 128 -1.60 30.57 -13.82
CA THR A 128 -2.88 31.21 -13.47
C THR A 128 -2.75 32.68 -13.05
N GLY A 129 -3.74 33.50 -13.42
CA GLY A 129 -3.95 34.85 -12.91
C GLY A 129 -3.37 36.00 -13.74
N ASN A 130 -3.42 37.21 -13.16
CA ASN A 130 -2.90 38.42 -13.78
C ASN A 130 -1.36 38.47 -13.70
N TRP A 131 -0.72 39.29 -14.54
CA TRP A 131 0.74 39.46 -14.57
C TRP A 131 1.36 39.72 -13.18
N ARG A 132 0.68 40.50 -12.32
CA ARG A 132 1.11 40.73 -10.93
C ARG A 132 1.17 39.45 -10.11
N LYS A 133 0.13 38.60 -10.21
CA LYS A 133 0.06 37.32 -9.49
C LYS A 133 1.09 36.33 -10.01
N GLN A 134 1.34 36.30 -11.32
CA GLN A 134 2.38 35.45 -11.89
C GLN A 134 3.79 35.87 -11.42
N ILE A 135 4.05 37.17 -11.31
CA ILE A 135 5.32 37.67 -10.74
C ILE A 135 5.40 37.32 -9.26
N GLU A 136 4.35 37.56 -8.47
CA GLU A 136 4.30 37.20 -7.04
C GLU A 136 4.52 35.70 -6.83
N ALA A 137 3.88 34.85 -7.64
CA ALA A 137 4.05 33.41 -7.64
C ALA A 137 5.50 33.00 -7.92
N ARG A 138 6.18 33.64 -8.88
CA ARG A 138 7.60 33.42 -9.17
C ARG A 138 8.52 33.90 -8.05
N LEU A 139 8.23 35.05 -7.45
CA LEU A 139 9.01 35.61 -6.34
C LEU A 139 8.89 34.76 -5.07
N THR A 140 7.68 34.26 -4.79
CA THR A 140 7.38 33.47 -3.59
C THR A 140 7.44 31.97 -3.83
N MET A 141 7.80 31.53 -5.04
CA MET A 141 7.82 30.12 -5.46
C MET A 141 6.54 29.36 -5.10
N CYS A 142 5.38 29.98 -5.36
CA CYS A 142 4.06 29.40 -5.09
C CYS A 142 3.86 28.95 -3.62
N SER A 143 4.46 29.69 -2.68
CA SER A 143 4.43 29.32 -1.25
C SER A 143 3.02 29.18 -0.69
N LYS A 144 2.07 30.01 -1.14
CA LYS A 144 0.69 30.02 -0.67
C LYS A 144 -0.03 28.75 -1.11
N GLU A 145 0.01 28.44 -2.40
CA GLU A 145 -0.59 27.25 -3.01
C GLU A 145 0.07 25.99 -2.44
N ASN A 146 1.39 26.00 -2.25
CA ASN A 146 2.11 24.88 -1.64
C ASN A 146 1.69 24.67 -0.18
N SER A 147 1.49 25.75 0.58
CA SER A 147 1.02 25.65 1.97
C SER A 147 -0.42 25.13 2.06
N ALA A 148 -1.30 25.51 1.13
CA ALA A 148 -2.67 25.05 1.06
C ALA A 148 -2.73 23.55 0.71
N TRP A 149 -1.98 23.13 -0.32
CA TRP A 149 -1.84 21.73 -0.68
C TRP A 149 -1.24 20.90 0.45
N SER A 150 -0.13 21.35 1.04
CA SER A 150 0.52 20.64 2.15
C SER A 150 -0.41 20.49 3.35
N ARG A 151 -1.21 21.53 3.66
CA ARG A 151 -2.22 21.47 4.71
C ARG A 151 -3.31 20.46 4.38
N CYS A 152 -3.91 20.54 3.19
CA CYS A 152 -4.96 19.62 2.76
C CYS A 152 -4.45 18.18 2.81
N PHE A 153 -3.32 17.91 2.17
CA PHE A 153 -2.73 16.58 2.08
C PHE A 153 -2.41 16.00 3.45
N THR A 154 -1.71 16.74 4.32
CA THR A 154 -1.32 16.23 5.64
C THR A 154 -2.51 16.01 6.58
N THR A 155 -3.54 16.87 6.51
CA THR A 155 -4.76 16.71 7.31
C THR A 155 -5.62 15.57 6.79
N GLN A 156 -5.79 15.44 5.46
CA GLN A 156 -6.55 14.36 4.86
C GLN A 156 -5.91 12.99 5.07
N SER A 157 -4.58 12.87 4.95
CA SER A 157 -3.88 11.62 5.28
C SER A 157 -4.11 11.22 6.74
N LYS A 158 -4.15 12.18 7.67
CA LYS A 158 -4.50 11.91 9.08
C LYS A 158 -5.97 11.51 9.25
N PHE A 159 -6.91 12.13 8.53
CA PHE A 159 -8.34 11.77 8.60
C PHE A 159 -8.56 10.34 8.11
N LEU A 160 -7.96 9.99 6.97
CA LEU A 160 -8.01 8.64 6.42
C LEU A 160 -7.41 7.61 7.40
N GLN A 161 -6.24 7.91 7.99
CA GLN A 161 -5.64 7.06 9.03
C GLN A 161 -6.55 6.91 10.25
N ALA A 162 -7.08 8.02 10.77
CA ALA A 162 -7.94 8.04 11.95
C ALA A 162 -9.27 7.29 11.75
N LEU A 163 -9.81 7.27 10.52
CA LEU A 163 -11.01 6.52 10.16
C LEU A 163 -10.73 5.04 9.83
N GLY A 164 -9.46 4.63 9.79
CA GLY A 164 -9.06 3.26 9.49
C GLY A 164 -9.07 2.93 8.00
N TYR A 165 -8.87 3.92 7.12
CA TYR A 165 -8.59 3.66 5.71
C TYR A 165 -7.36 2.75 5.59
N ALA A 166 -7.46 1.71 4.75
CA ALA A 166 -6.42 0.70 4.58
C ALA A 166 -5.95 0.01 5.90
N ALA A 167 -6.79 0.00 6.94
CA ALA A 167 -6.46 -0.68 8.20
C ALA A 167 -6.57 -2.22 8.10
N SER A 168 -7.40 -2.73 7.18
CA SER A 168 -7.55 -4.17 6.91
C SER A 168 -6.50 -4.68 5.91
N PHE A 169 -6.17 -5.97 5.96
CA PHE A 169 -5.29 -6.62 4.96
C PHE A 169 -6.03 -6.91 3.66
N ASN A 170 -7.34 -7.10 3.77
CA ASN A 170 -8.23 -7.26 2.63
C ASN A 170 -8.66 -5.88 2.15
N PHE A 171 -8.44 -5.65 0.86
CA PHE A 171 -8.91 -4.46 0.15
C PHE A 171 -10.42 -4.56 -0.05
N ASP A 172 -11.15 -3.52 0.35
CA ASP A 172 -12.60 -3.39 0.20
C ASP A 172 -12.91 -2.01 -0.37
N ALA A 173 -13.12 -1.96 -1.69
CA ALA A 173 -13.32 -0.72 -2.43
C ALA A 173 -14.51 0.10 -1.90
N GLU A 174 -15.66 -0.52 -1.65
CA GLU A 174 -16.85 0.20 -1.18
C GLU A 174 -16.63 0.80 0.21
N ARG A 175 -15.96 0.07 1.11
CA ARG A 175 -15.64 0.59 2.44
C ARG A 175 -14.65 1.73 2.35
N GLU A 176 -13.60 1.58 1.56
CA GLU A 176 -12.56 2.59 1.38
C GLU A 176 -13.12 3.88 0.75
N GLU A 177 -13.95 3.79 -0.28
CA GLU A 177 -14.64 4.94 -0.89
C GLU A 177 -15.55 5.66 0.12
N ARG A 178 -16.32 4.90 0.92
CA ARG A 178 -17.14 5.50 2.01
C ARG A 178 -16.29 6.25 3.02
N ILE A 179 -15.13 5.70 3.39
CA ILE A 179 -14.20 6.35 4.32
C ILE A 179 -13.60 7.60 3.68
N GLN A 180 -13.19 7.54 2.40
CA GLN A 180 -12.62 8.66 1.67
C GLN A 180 -13.60 9.83 1.57
N MET A 181 -14.85 9.57 1.18
CA MET A 181 -15.92 10.57 1.13
C MET A 181 -16.25 11.13 2.53
N HIS A 182 -16.18 10.29 3.56
CA HIS A 182 -16.41 10.74 4.93
C HIS A 182 -15.26 11.63 5.44
N ALA A 183 -14.01 11.28 5.15
CA ALA A 183 -12.84 12.09 5.47
C ALA A 183 -12.96 13.48 4.84
N ASP A 184 -13.33 13.55 3.57
CA ASP A 184 -13.55 14.82 2.88
C ASP A 184 -14.66 15.67 3.51
N LYS A 185 -15.78 15.05 3.89
CA LYS A 185 -16.83 15.74 4.63
C LYS A 185 -16.33 16.32 5.96
N LEU A 186 -15.57 15.54 6.73
CA LEU A 186 -15.04 16.00 8.03
C LEU A 186 -14.03 17.14 7.85
N TYR A 187 -13.20 17.09 6.81
CA TYR A 187 -12.26 18.14 6.47
C TYR A 187 -12.98 19.47 6.16
N HIS A 188 -14.04 19.45 5.37
CA HIS A 188 -14.83 20.65 5.09
C HIS A 188 -15.55 21.19 6.34
N GLN A 189 -16.07 20.32 7.20
CA GLN A 189 -16.66 20.73 8.49
C GLN A 189 -15.63 21.43 9.39
N MET A 190 -14.40 20.92 9.42
CA MET A 190 -13.28 21.56 10.13
C MET A 190 -12.99 22.96 9.56
N LEU A 191 -12.90 23.11 8.23
CA LEU A 191 -12.65 24.40 7.58
C LEU A 191 -13.78 25.41 7.83
N ASP A 192 -15.03 24.96 7.81
CA ASP A 192 -16.19 25.80 8.10
C ASP A 192 -16.21 26.29 9.53
N PHE A 193 -15.81 25.44 10.48
CA PHE A 193 -15.63 25.87 11.87
C PHE A 193 -14.53 26.93 11.99
N GLU A 194 -13.38 26.71 11.37
CA GLU A 194 -12.28 27.68 11.39
C GLU A 194 -12.67 29.03 10.79
N ARG A 195 -13.45 29.01 9.71
CA ARG A 195 -13.98 30.22 9.07
C ARG A 195 -14.91 30.97 10.01
N LYS A 196 -15.88 30.29 10.62
CA LYS A 196 -16.81 30.89 11.59
C LYS A 196 -16.09 31.45 12.81
N VAL A 197 -15.04 30.77 13.29
CA VAL A 197 -14.21 31.27 14.40
C VAL A 197 -13.45 32.53 14.00
N LYS A 198 -12.93 32.61 12.76
CA LYS A 198 -12.27 33.83 12.26
C LYS A 198 -13.26 34.98 12.11
N GLU A 199 -14.40 34.73 11.48
CA GLU A 199 -15.48 35.72 11.31
C GLU A 199 -16.00 36.24 12.66
N ALA A 200 -16.22 35.36 13.65
CA ALA A 200 -16.62 35.76 14.99
C ALA A 200 -15.54 36.63 15.67
N LYS A 201 -14.26 36.27 15.54
CA LYS A 201 -13.15 37.08 16.06
C LYS A 201 -13.06 38.45 15.40
N GLU A 202 -13.25 38.53 14.09
CA GLU A 202 -13.25 39.78 13.32
C GLU A 202 -14.47 40.66 13.69
N ALA A 203 -15.62 40.04 13.96
CA ALA A 203 -16.84 40.72 14.40
C ALA A 203 -16.85 41.05 15.91
N GLY A 204 -15.88 40.56 16.68
CA GLY A 204 -15.85 40.72 18.15
C GLY A 204 -16.96 39.94 18.89
N VAL A 205 -17.54 38.93 18.25
CA VAL A 205 -18.58 38.05 18.82
C VAL A 205 -17.93 36.79 19.38
N GLU A 206 -18.57 36.18 20.38
CA GLU A 206 -18.10 34.91 20.92
C GLU A 206 -18.04 33.82 19.84
N PRO A 207 -16.93 33.04 19.78
CA PRO A 207 -16.76 32.02 18.76
C PRO A 207 -17.74 30.86 18.96
N PRO A 208 -18.12 30.15 17.88
CA PRO A 208 -19.02 29.01 17.99
C PRO A 208 -18.46 27.93 18.90
N PRO A 209 -19.32 27.16 19.59
CA PRO A 209 -18.87 26.09 20.47
C PRO A 209 -18.18 24.98 19.69
N ILE A 210 -17.17 24.37 20.30
CA ILE A 210 -16.41 23.26 19.74
C ILE A 210 -17.26 22.00 19.78
N MET A 211 -17.32 21.30 18.65
CA MET A 211 -17.94 19.99 18.52
C MET A 211 -16.87 18.93 18.24
N SER A 212 -17.09 17.67 18.59
CA SER A 212 -16.20 16.60 18.12
C SER A 212 -16.55 16.25 16.68
N LEU A 213 -15.54 16.18 15.81
CA LEU A 213 -15.74 15.79 14.41
C LEU A 213 -16.06 14.29 14.31
N PHE A 214 -15.52 13.49 15.23
CA PHE A 214 -15.64 12.04 15.17
C PHE A 214 -16.70 11.46 16.12
N GLN A 215 -17.12 12.21 17.14
CA GLN A 215 -18.13 11.80 18.12
C GLN A 215 -19.22 12.87 18.20
N PRO A 216 -20.12 12.94 17.20
CA PRO A 216 -21.16 13.97 17.14
C PRO A 216 -22.19 13.86 18.28
N SER A 217 -22.25 12.72 18.99
CA SER A 217 -23.11 12.52 20.16
C SER A 217 -22.60 13.20 21.43
N LYS A 218 -21.34 13.65 21.47
CA LYS A 218 -20.81 14.39 22.63
C LYS A 218 -21.32 15.83 22.63
N ALA A 219 -21.65 16.32 23.83
CA ALA A 219 -22.14 17.67 24.00
C ALA A 219 -21.10 18.71 23.53
N PRO A 220 -21.53 19.76 22.82
CA PRO A 220 -20.64 20.86 22.42
C PRO A 220 -20.04 21.54 23.66
N ARG A 221 -18.77 21.93 23.55
CA ARG A 221 -18.03 22.63 24.62
C ARG A 221 -17.71 24.05 24.19
N ALA A 222 -17.87 25.02 25.09
CA ALA A 222 -17.44 26.38 24.81
C ALA A 222 -15.92 26.42 24.65
N LEU A 223 -15.40 27.28 23.76
CA LEU A 223 -13.97 27.55 23.68
C LEU A 223 -13.52 28.23 24.97
N ALA A 224 -13.02 27.45 25.95
CA ALA A 224 -12.50 28.03 27.16
C ALA A 224 -11.14 28.67 26.88
N THR A 225 -10.96 29.89 27.36
CA THR A 225 -9.67 30.58 27.33
C THR A 225 -9.04 30.42 28.72
N ASP A 226 -7.78 29.98 28.78
CA ASP A 226 -7.04 29.92 30.04
C ASP A 226 -6.88 31.34 30.63
N GLN A 227 -6.53 31.42 31.92
CA GLN A 227 -6.36 32.67 32.68
C GLN A 227 -5.37 33.66 32.03
N GLN A 228 -4.51 33.21 31.11
CA GLN A 228 -3.58 34.04 30.33
C GLN A 228 -4.10 34.46 28.94
N GLY A 229 -5.39 34.27 28.62
CA GLY A 229 -5.95 34.63 27.31
C GLY A 229 -5.54 33.68 26.17
N GLN A 230 -5.01 32.50 26.50
CA GLN A 230 -4.62 31.46 25.54
C GLN A 230 -5.73 30.41 25.36
N PRO A 231 -5.92 29.82 24.17
CA PRO A 231 -6.89 28.75 23.99
C PRO A 231 -6.50 27.56 24.87
N SER A 232 -7.39 27.17 25.78
CA SER A 232 -7.17 26.03 26.67
C SER A 232 -6.86 24.75 25.88
N LEU A 233 -6.11 23.83 26.48
CA LEU A 233 -5.77 22.51 25.93
C LEU A 233 -6.99 21.56 25.95
N GLU A 234 -8.09 21.99 25.37
CA GLU A 234 -9.30 21.19 25.24
C GLU A 234 -9.24 20.31 23.98
N ILE A 235 -9.65 19.04 24.17
CA ILE A 235 -9.82 18.05 23.11
C ILE A 235 -11.33 17.75 23.02
N PRO A 236 -12.00 18.12 21.90
CA PRO A 236 -13.46 18.00 21.76
C PRO A 236 -13.99 16.58 22.01
N GLY A 237 -13.24 15.56 21.55
CA GLY A 237 -13.59 14.15 21.71
C GLY A 237 -13.34 13.57 23.11
N GLY A 238 -12.77 14.33 24.05
CA GLY A 238 -12.49 13.84 25.42
C GLY A 238 -11.55 12.63 25.48
N GLU A 239 -10.77 12.40 24.43
CA GLU A 239 -9.75 11.35 24.40
C GLU A 239 -8.54 11.77 25.22
N ALA A 240 -7.97 10.82 25.96
CA ALA A 240 -6.76 11.06 26.72
C ALA A 240 -5.55 11.14 25.78
N ILE A 241 -4.62 12.04 26.09
CA ILE A 241 -3.35 12.14 25.38
C ILE A 241 -2.54 10.86 25.66
N PRO A 242 -2.16 10.07 24.65
CA PRO A 242 -1.39 8.85 24.86
C PRO A 242 -0.03 9.13 25.51
N ALA A 243 0.43 8.24 26.39
CA ALA A 243 1.75 8.37 27.01
C ALA A 243 2.86 8.29 25.94
N GLY A 244 3.79 9.26 25.96
CA GLY A 244 4.88 9.33 24.98
C GLY A 244 4.48 9.89 23.61
N PHE A 245 3.26 10.42 23.46
CA PHE A 245 2.78 11.04 22.23
C PHE A 245 3.63 12.26 21.83
N LYS A 246 4.17 12.23 20.62
CA LYS A 246 4.93 13.33 20.01
C LYS A 246 4.13 13.91 18.84
N PRO A 247 3.34 14.97 19.06
CA PRO A 247 2.54 15.58 18.01
C PRO A 247 3.44 16.23 16.94
N SER A 248 2.93 16.40 15.73
CA SER A 248 3.70 16.99 14.63
C SER A 248 4.00 18.47 14.84
N LYS A 249 3.08 19.15 15.55
CA LYS A 249 3.21 20.52 16.04
C LYS A 249 2.85 20.53 17.52
N PRO A 250 3.36 21.46 18.34
CA PRO A 250 2.93 21.55 19.73
C PRO A 250 1.42 21.76 19.79
N LEU A 251 0.71 20.95 20.59
CA LEU A 251 -0.76 20.90 20.67
C LEU A 251 -1.44 22.27 20.84
N ARG A 252 -0.76 23.22 21.48
CA ARG A 252 -1.25 24.58 21.68
C ARG A 252 -1.40 25.39 20.39
N GLN A 253 -0.56 25.12 19.38
CA GLN A 253 -0.61 25.80 18.07
C GLN A 253 -1.68 25.22 17.13
N LEU A 254 -2.18 24.03 17.44
CA LEU A 254 -3.18 23.34 16.63
C LEU A 254 -4.59 23.80 17.00
N THR A 255 -5.47 23.80 16.00
CA THR A 255 -6.90 24.03 16.23
C THR A 255 -7.50 22.90 17.07
N PRO A 256 -8.61 23.12 17.80
CA PRO A 256 -9.21 22.08 18.64
C PRO A 256 -9.51 20.78 17.89
N HIS A 257 -9.98 20.89 16.64
CA HIS A 257 -10.24 19.75 15.78
C HIS A 257 -8.95 19.07 15.27
N GLU A 258 -7.92 19.85 14.93
CA GLU A 258 -6.62 19.28 14.55
C GLU A 258 -5.99 18.49 15.70
N ARG A 259 -6.16 18.92 16.97
CA ARG A 259 -5.69 18.16 18.14
C ARG A 259 -6.37 16.81 18.28
N GLU A 260 -7.70 16.78 18.14
CA GLU A 260 -8.47 15.54 18.16
C GLU A 260 -8.03 14.59 17.04
N LEU A 261 -7.84 15.14 15.84
CA LEU A 261 -7.36 14.43 14.67
C LEU A 261 -5.97 13.81 14.91
N GLU A 262 -5.02 14.57 15.47
CA GLU A 262 -3.67 14.05 15.73
C GLU A 262 -3.64 12.90 16.73
N ILE A 263 -4.44 12.99 17.81
CA ILE A 263 -4.54 11.94 18.82
C ILE A 263 -5.11 10.67 18.20
N ARG A 264 -6.17 10.80 17.40
CA ARG A 264 -6.77 9.65 16.72
C ARG A 264 -5.88 9.02 15.68
N ALA A 265 -5.25 9.82 14.83
CA ALA A 265 -4.32 9.32 13.82
C ALA A 265 -3.16 8.56 14.50
N HIS A 266 -2.66 9.05 15.63
CA HIS A 266 -1.63 8.35 16.40
C HIS A 266 -2.13 7.03 17.01
N ASN A 267 -3.33 7.02 17.60
CA ASN A 267 -3.92 5.80 18.14
C ASN A 267 -4.13 4.74 17.03
N ALA A 268 -4.64 5.17 15.88
CA ALA A 268 -4.79 4.30 14.71
C ALA A 268 -3.43 3.76 14.23
N GLN A 269 -2.39 4.60 14.23
CA GLN A 269 -1.03 4.15 13.88
C GLN A 269 -0.49 3.11 14.88
N LEU A 270 -0.75 3.27 16.18
CA LEU A 270 -0.37 2.27 17.19
C LEU A 270 -1.12 0.94 16.98
N GLU A 271 -2.41 0.99 16.67
CA GLU A 271 -3.18 -0.22 16.34
C GLU A 271 -2.65 -0.91 15.09
N GLN A 272 -2.28 -0.14 14.05
CA GLN A 272 -1.65 -0.67 12.85
C GLN A 272 -0.29 -1.31 13.13
N GLN A 273 0.53 -0.69 13.97
CA GLN A 273 1.82 -1.27 14.38
C GLN A 273 1.63 -2.58 15.14
N LYS A 274 0.62 -2.67 16.02
CA LYS A 274 0.29 -3.92 16.72
C LYS A 274 -0.09 -5.03 15.73
N LEU A 275 -0.99 -4.75 14.79
CA LEU A 275 -1.38 -5.71 13.76
C LEU A 275 -0.19 -6.18 12.92
N TYR A 276 0.70 -5.26 12.53
CA TYR A 276 1.93 -5.61 11.82
C TYR A 276 2.83 -6.54 12.65
N VAL A 277 3.03 -6.23 13.94
CA VAL A 277 3.83 -7.07 14.84
C VAL A 277 3.20 -8.44 15.02
N ASP A 278 1.88 -8.52 15.17
CA ASP A 278 1.16 -9.79 15.35
C ASP A 278 1.35 -10.69 14.12
N GLU A 279 1.19 -10.16 12.92
CA GLU A 279 1.39 -10.91 11.67
C GLU A 279 2.85 -11.22 11.35
N ALA A 280 3.78 -10.31 11.67
CA ALA A 280 5.20 -10.51 11.43
C ALA A 280 5.86 -11.41 12.48
N SER A 281 5.30 -11.51 13.70
CA SER A 281 5.88 -12.26 14.81
C SER A 281 6.16 -13.74 14.53
N PRO A 282 5.29 -14.55 13.87
CA PRO A 282 5.62 -15.94 13.55
C PRO A 282 6.83 -16.03 12.61
N PHE A 283 6.91 -15.14 11.61
CA PHE A 283 8.03 -15.13 10.67
C PHE A 283 9.33 -14.69 11.35
N MET A 284 9.30 -13.68 12.21
CA MET A 284 10.45 -13.25 12.99
C MET A 284 10.98 -14.37 13.91
N LYS A 285 10.08 -15.10 14.56
CA LYS A 285 10.42 -16.26 15.40
C LYS A 285 11.07 -17.37 14.57
N THR A 286 10.46 -17.78 13.45
CA THR A 286 11.03 -18.83 12.59
C THR A 286 12.42 -18.47 12.05
N GLN A 287 12.66 -17.20 11.69
CA GLN A 287 13.99 -16.75 11.27
C GLN A 287 14.98 -16.72 12.44
N GLY A 288 14.54 -16.31 13.63
CA GLY A 288 15.30 -16.39 14.87
C GLY A 288 15.76 -17.81 15.17
N ASP A 289 14.83 -18.75 15.21
CA ASP A 289 15.10 -20.18 15.45
C ASP A 289 16.04 -20.75 14.38
N ALA A 290 15.89 -20.35 13.12
CA ALA A 290 16.79 -20.77 12.04
C ALA A 290 18.20 -20.17 12.17
N ARG A 291 18.34 -18.95 12.72
CA ARG A 291 19.64 -18.35 13.05
C ARG A 291 20.28 -19.06 14.23
N GLU A 292 19.52 -19.35 15.28
CA GLU A 292 19.99 -20.09 16.45
C GLU A 292 20.45 -21.49 16.06
N LYS A 293 19.68 -22.24 15.27
CA LYS A 293 20.10 -23.56 14.75
C LYS A 293 21.38 -23.48 13.92
N ARG A 294 21.58 -22.41 13.13
CA ARG A 294 22.84 -22.20 12.38
C ARG A 294 24.00 -21.90 13.32
N ARG A 295 23.76 -21.09 14.35
CA ARG A 295 24.73 -20.79 15.40
C ARG A 295 25.12 -22.04 16.18
N GLU A 296 24.16 -22.84 16.61
CA GLU A 296 24.41 -24.12 17.31
C GLU A 296 25.24 -25.07 16.44
N LYS A 297 24.89 -25.22 15.16
CA LYS A 297 25.69 -26.02 14.20
C LYS A 297 27.10 -25.46 14.04
N ALA A 298 27.25 -24.15 13.86
CA ALA A 298 28.56 -23.51 13.74
C ALA A 298 29.40 -23.67 15.01
N VAL A 299 28.81 -23.53 16.19
CA VAL A 299 29.46 -23.77 17.49
C VAL A 299 29.84 -25.24 17.64
N SER A 300 29.00 -26.18 17.21
CA SER A 300 29.31 -27.62 17.27
C SER A 300 30.48 -28.02 16.34
N TRP A 301 30.65 -27.31 15.22
CA TRP A 301 31.65 -27.65 14.20
C TRP A 301 32.98 -26.90 14.37
N PHE A 302 32.94 -25.66 14.88
CA PHE A 302 34.12 -24.77 14.97
C PHE A 302 34.44 -24.31 16.40
N GLY A 303 33.69 -24.75 17.41
CA GLY A 303 33.83 -24.31 18.81
C GLY A 303 33.16 -22.96 19.10
N GLU A 304 32.96 -22.64 20.39
CA GLU A 304 32.17 -21.49 20.84
C GLU A 304 32.69 -20.12 20.35
N THR A 305 34.00 -19.96 20.23
CA THR A 305 34.65 -18.69 19.86
C THR A 305 34.45 -18.33 18.39
N ILE A 306 34.53 -19.31 17.48
CA ILE A 306 34.35 -19.09 16.04
C ILE A 306 32.86 -19.16 15.68
N GLY A 307 32.10 -20.08 16.29
CA GLY A 307 30.67 -20.23 16.04
C GLY A 307 29.83 -19.00 16.40
N LYS A 308 30.26 -18.19 17.38
CA LYS A 308 29.62 -16.91 17.72
C LYS A 308 29.95 -15.77 16.76
N TRP A 309 31.03 -15.86 15.99
CA TRP A 309 31.48 -14.80 15.08
C TRP A 309 30.92 -14.96 13.66
N VAL A 310 30.62 -16.21 13.26
CA VAL A 310 30.13 -16.57 11.92
C VAL A 310 28.59 -16.55 11.80
N SER A 311 27.86 -16.55 12.92
CA SER A 311 26.38 -16.53 12.97
C SER A 311 25.80 -15.13 13.03
#